data_AF-A0AAQ4EDJ9-F1
#
_entry.id   AF-A0AAQ4EDJ9-F1
#
_cell.length_a   1.000
_cell.length_b   1.000
_cell.length_c   1.000
_cell.angle_alpha   90.00
_cell.angle_beta   90.00
_cell.angle_gamma   90.00
#
_symmetry.space_group_name_H-M   'P 1'
#
loop_
_entity.id
_entity.type
_entity.pdbx_description
1 polymer ?
#
loop_
_entity_poly.entity_id
_entity_poly.type
_entity_poly.pdbx_seq_one_letter_code
_entity_poly.pdbx_strand_id
1 'polypeptide(L)'
;MSTTQGSTWSNDTALKALKLRLACVSLGYDVVRELASPLPTERTLQRRIESFKFRPGILMEMMDLLKIKIGIISEEERHAVLMIDELQISKGLDFD
;
A
#
# COMPACT_ATOMS: atom_id res chain seq x y z
N MET A 1 29.85 5.07 4.46
CA MET A 1 28.51 4.55 4.11
C MET A 1 28.21 3.37 5.01
N SER A 2 27.49 3.60 6.11
CA SER A 2 27.11 2.53 7.06
C SER A 2 25.94 1.75 6.48
N THR A 3 26.20 0.55 5.95
CA THR A 3 25.17 -0.43 5.62
C THR A 3 24.57 -0.95 6.93
N THR A 4 23.35 -0.54 7.26
CA THR A 4 22.56 -1.12 8.34
C THR A 4 22.11 -2.53 7.94
N GLN A 5 23.02 -3.50 8.05
CA GLN A 5 22.65 -4.91 8.04
C GLN A 5 21.95 -5.24 9.36
N GLY A 6 20.64 -5.48 9.30
CA GLY A 6 19.90 -6.16 10.37
C GLY A 6 18.93 -5.34 11.22
N SER A 7 18.80 -4.02 11.05
CA SER A 7 17.76 -3.26 11.76
C SER A 7 16.41 -3.40 11.05
N THR A 8 15.43 -4.03 11.70
CA THR A 8 14.04 -4.03 11.24
C THR A 8 13.49 -2.61 11.24
N TRP A 9 13.02 -2.13 10.08
CA TRP A 9 12.34 -0.85 9.99
C TRP A 9 11.07 -0.84 10.85
N SER A 10 10.91 0.21 11.64
CA SER A 10 9.69 0.43 12.42
C SER A 10 8.47 0.53 11.48
N ASN A 11 7.29 0.20 12.03
CA ASN A 11 6.03 0.31 11.29
C ASN A 11 5.82 1.75 10.79
N ASP A 12 6.17 2.74 11.60
CA ASP A 12 6.02 4.15 11.27
C ASP A 12 6.92 4.56 10.09
N THR A 13 8.18 4.11 10.08
CA THR A 13 9.09 4.41 8.98
C THR A 13 8.65 3.68 7.70
N ALA A 14 8.23 2.41 7.79
CA ALA A 14 7.71 1.67 6.65
C ALA A 14 6.44 2.32 6.07
N LEU A 15 5.52 2.78 6.92
CA LEU A 15 4.30 3.47 6.49
C LEU A 15 4.60 4.81 5.83
N LYS A 16 5.50 5.63 6.40
CA LYS A 16 5.94 6.89 5.79
C LYS A 16 6.59 6.65 4.42
N ALA A 17 7.45 5.65 4.33
CA ALA A 17 8.10 5.27 3.09
C ALA A 17 7.11 4.76 2.02
N LEU A 18 6.12 3.95 2.41
CA LEU A 18 5.03 3.53 1.50
C LEU A 18 4.21 4.72 0.98
N LYS A 19 3.85 5.66 1.86
CA LYS A 19 3.14 6.90 1.45
C LYS A 19 3.96 7.72 0.47
N LEU A 20 5.25 7.88 0.73
CA LEU A 20 6.16 8.58 -0.17
C LEU A 20 6.26 7.88 -1.53
N ARG A 21 6.47 6.55 -1.54
CA ARG A 21 6.53 5.72 -2.76
C ARG A 21 5.25 5.79 -3.59
N LEU A 22 4.10 5.93 -2.95
CA LEU A 22 2.81 6.15 -3.62
C LEU A 22 2.73 7.56 -4.24
N ALA A 23 3.23 8.58 -3.54
CA ALA A 23 3.13 9.98 -3.98
C ALA A 23 4.01 10.31 -5.20
N CYS A 24 5.20 9.69 -5.33
CA CYS A 24 6.17 10.05 -6.38
C CYS A 24 6.63 8.88 -7.27
N VAL A 25 5.99 7.70 -7.17
CA VAL A 25 6.31 6.49 -7.94
C VAL A 25 7.75 5.99 -7.64
N SER A 26 8.21 4.87 -8.24
CA SER A 26 9.54 4.29 -7.97
C SER A 26 10.67 5.29 -8.20
N LEU A 27 10.65 5.95 -9.36
CA LEU A 27 11.73 6.85 -9.75
C LEU A 27 11.85 8.03 -8.78
N GLY A 28 10.73 8.67 -8.44
CA GLY A 28 10.74 9.77 -7.47
C GLY A 28 11.12 9.30 -6.07
N TYR A 29 10.73 8.09 -5.68
CA TYR A 29 11.10 7.52 -4.39
C TYR A 29 12.61 7.27 -4.28
N ASP A 30 13.23 6.77 -5.33
CA ASP A 30 14.68 6.55 -5.37
C ASP A 30 15.46 7.85 -5.29
N VAL A 31 15.05 8.89 -6.03
CA VAL A 31 15.65 10.24 -5.92
C VAL A 31 15.57 10.75 -4.48
N VAL A 32 14.40 10.63 -3.83
CA VAL A 32 14.25 11.07 -2.44
C VAL A 32 15.10 10.23 -1.48
N ARG A 33 15.20 8.92 -1.70
CA ARG A 33 16.03 8.01 -0.90
C ARG A 33 17.53 8.33 -1.02
N GLU A 34 17.99 8.82 -2.17
CA GLU A 34 19.37 9.27 -2.37
C GLU A 34 19.66 10.61 -1.68
N LEU A 35 18.66 11.49 -1.63
CA LEU A 35 18.79 12.84 -1.04
C LEU A 35 18.49 12.90 0.46
N ALA A 36 17.71 11.97 1.00
CA ALA A 36 17.24 11.97 2.38
C ALA A 36 17.93 10.91 3.28
N SER A 37 17.89 11.15 4.59
CA SER A 37 18.29 10.22 5.67
C SER A 37 17.62 8.83 5.50
N PRO A 38 18.17 7.72 6.05
CA PRO A 38 18.03 6.41 5.43
C PRO A 38 16.56 5.97 5.36
N LEU A 39 16.11 5.72 4.13
CA LEU A 39 14.80 5.14 3.81
C LEU A 39 14.94 3.67 3.40
N PRO A 40 13.90 2.84 3.63
CA PRO A 40 13.87 1.46 3.16
C PRO A 40 14.02 1.40 1.63
N THR A 41 14.65 0.33 1.14
CA THR A 41 14.65 0.05 -0.32
C THR A 41 13.25 -0.31 -0.80
N GLU A 42 12.96 -0.13 -2.09
CA GLU A 42 11.68 -0.55 -2.67
C GLU A 42 11.40 -2.05 -2.42
N ARG A 43 12.41 -2.91 -2.56
CA ARG A 43 12.31 -4.35 -2.23
C ARG A 43 11.88 -4.59 -0.79
N THR A 44 12.35 -3.78 0.15
CA THR A 44 11.95 -3.86 1.56
C THR A 44 10.48 -3.48 1.74
N LEU A 45 10.00 -2.46 1.02
CA LEU A 45 8.59 -2.06 1.04
C LEU A 45 7.69 -3.13 0.41
N GLN A 46 8.10 -3.70 -0.72
CA GLN A 46 7.38 -4.78 -1.41
C GLN A 46 7.20 -6.01 -0.51
N ARG A 47 8.29 -6.50 0.10
CA ARG A 47 8.23 -7.61 1.08
C ARG A 47 7.31 -7.31 2.26
N ARG A 48 7.21 -6.03 2.66
CA ARG A 48 6.34 -5.62 3.77
C ARG A 48 4.87 -5.75 3.41
N ILE A 49 4.52 -5.50 2.14
CA ILE A 49 3.13 -5.55 1.67
C ILE A 49 2.78 -6.89 0.99
N GLU A 50 3.76 -7.74 0.71
CA GLU A 50 3.60 -9.04 0.05
C GLU A 50 2.60 -9.98 0.75
N SER A 51 2.47 -9.84 2.07
CA SER A 51 1.50 -10.60 2.87
C SER A 51 0.05 -10.21 2.62
N PHE A 52 -0.22 -9.00 2.09
CA PHE A 52 -1.56 -8.58 1.72
C PHE A 52 -1.93 -9.18 0.36
N LYS A 53 -2.79 -10.20 0.38
CA LYS A 53 -3.27 -10.87 -0.82
C LYS A 53 -4.63 -10.32 -1.21
N PHE A 54 -4.77 -9.96 -2.49
CA PHE A 54 -6.04 -9.53 -3.08
C PHE A 54 -6.61 -10.70 -3.88
N ARG A 55 -7.45 -11.50 -3.22
CA ARG A 55 -8.05 -12.68 -3.84
C ARG A 55 -9.25 -12.27 -4.72
N PRO A 56 -9.55 -13.02 -5.80
CA PRO A 56 -10.77 -12.79 -6.56
C PRO A 56 -12.02 -12.88 -5.68
N GLY A 57 -13.01 -12.03 -5.96
CA GLY A 57 -14.25 -11.94 -5.20
C GLY A 57 -14.32 -10.68 -4.34
N ILE A 58 -15.01 -10.78 -3.20
CA ILE A 58 -15.19 -9.65 -2.27
C ILE A 58 -13.94 -9.53 -1.40
N LEU A 59 -13.35 -8.33 -1.36
CA LEU A 59 -12.17 -8.01 -0.54
C LEU A 59 -12.55 -7.85 0.94
N MET A 60 -12.82 -8.99 1.60
CA MET A 60 -13.28 -9.04 3.00
C MET A 60 -12.25 -8.48 3.98
N GLU A 61 -10.96 -8.59 3.67
CA GLU A 61 -9.85 -8.09 4.49
C GLU A 61 -9.91 -6.57 4.69
N MET A 62 -10.47 -5.83 3.73
CA MET A 62 -10.68 -4.38 3.87
C MET A 62 -11.94 -4.02 4.66
N MET A 63 -12.90 -4.94 4.81
CA MET A 63 -14.17 -4.65 5.47
C MET A 63 -13.99 -4.31 6.95
N ASP A 64 -13.04 -4.95 7.64
CA ASP A 64 -12.77 -4.65 9.05
C ASP A 64 -12.18 -3.25 9.24
N LEU A 65 -11.34 -2.80 8.31
CA LEU A 65 -10.82 -1.42 8.30
C LEU A 65 -11.93 -0.40 7.99
N LEU A 66 -12.83 -0.74 7.06
CA LEU A 66 -13.98 0.11 6.73
C LEU A 66 -14.96 0.25 7.89
N LYS A 67 -15.18 -0.81 8.70
CA LYS A 67 -16.02 -0.73 9.92
C LYS A 67 -15.50 0.30 10.91
N ILE A 68 -14.18 0.36 11.12
CA ILE A 68 -13.54 1.36 12.00
C ILE A 68 -13.87 2.77 11.48
N LYS A 69 -13.77 2.97 10.16
CA LYS A 69 -14.08 4.26 9.54
C LYS A 69 -15.58 4.60 9.66
N ILE A 70 -16.48 3.65 9.44
CA ILE A 70 -17.93 3.88 9.57
C ILE A 70 -18.30 4.23 11.02
N GLY A 71 -17.61 3.63 12.00
CA GLY A 71 -17.83 3.90 13.43
C GLY A 71 -17.56 5.36 13.85
N ILE A 72 -16.77 6.11 13.08
CA ILE A 72 -16.50 7.54 13.34
C ILE A 72 -17.32 8.49 12.44
N ILE A 73 -18.05 7.95 11.47
CA ILE A 73 -18.90 8.71 10.53
C ILE A 73 -20.32 8.79 11.11
N SER A 74 -20.96 9.96 10.99
CA SER A 74 -22.33 10.16 11.47
C SER A 74 -23.34 9.35 10.64
N GLU A 75 -24.50 9.00 11.19
CA GLU A 75 -25.48 8.16 10.47
C GLU A 75 -25.93 8.81 9.16
N GLU A 76 -26.02 10.14 9.11
CA GLU A 76 -26.44 10.90 7.94
C GLU A 76 -25.44 10.75 6.78
N GLU A 77 -24.15 10.59 7.10
CA GLU A 77 -23.06 10.45 6.14
C GLU A 77 -22.84 9.00 5.67
N ARG A 78 -23.57 8.01 6.23
CA ARG A 78 -23.41 6.59 5.87
C ARG A 78 -24.13 6.17 4.60
N HIS A 79 -24.93 7.07 4.02
CA HIS A 79 -25.58 6.82 2.73
C HIS A 79 -24.55 6.70 1.62
N ALA A 80 -24.49 5.54 0.97
CA ALA A 80 -23.53 5.25 -0.10
C ALA A 80 -24.21 4.54 -1.28
N VAL A 81 -23.60 4.67 -2.45
CA VAL A 81 -24.01 3.98 -3.68
C VAL A 81 -22.88 3.05 -4.11
N LEU A 82 -23.22 1.81 -4.47
CA LEU A 82 -22.28 0.87 -5.08
C LEU A 82 -22.38 0.99 -6.61
N MET A 83 -21.35 1.55 -7.23
CA MET A 83 -21.21 1.62 -8.68
C MET A 83 -20.13 0.64 -9.12
N ILE A 84 -20.44 -0.16 -10.14
CA ILE A 84 -19.56 -1.20 -10.69
C ILE A 84 -19.52 -1.04 -12.20
N ASP A 85 -18.33 -1.16 -12.77
CA ASP A 85 -18.08 -1.18 -14.21
C ASP A 85 -16.93 -2.16 -14.50
N GLU A 86 -16.83 -2.62 -15.75
CA GLU A 86 -15.82 -3.59 -16.18
C GLU A 86 -14.66 -2.90 -16.91
N LEU A 87 -13.44 -3.41 -16.69
CA LEU A 87 -12.22 -2.97 -17.37
C LEU A 87 -11.71 -4.07 -18.30
N GLN A 88 -11.57 -3.76 -19.58
CA GLN A 88 -10.94 -4.68 -20.53
C GLN A 88 -9.42 -4.68 -20.32
N ILE A 89 -8.86 -5.85 -19.98
CA ILE A 89 -7.42 -6.09 -19.86
C ILE A 89 -6.88 -6.88 -21.05
N SER A 90 -5.56 -6.84 -21.24
CA SER A 90 -4.88 -7.65 -22.26
C SER A 90 -4.96 -9.14 -21.93
N LYS A 91 -5.22 -9.97 -22.95
CA LYS A 91 -5.19 -11.43 -22.80
C LYS A 91 -3.75 -11.91 -22.73
N GLY A 92 -3.44 -12.80 -21.80
CA GLY A 92 -2.11 -13.35 -21.60
C GLY A 92 -2.13 -14.50 -20.59
N LEU A 93 -1.02 -15.24 -20.53
CA LEU A 93 -0.75 -16.21 -19.48
C LEU A 93 0.31 -15.61 -18.55
N ASP A 94 -0.07 -15.37 -17.30
CA ASP A 94 0.83 -14.87 -16.25
C ASP A 94 1.08 -15.95 -15.21
N PHE A 95 2.27 -15.91 -14.60
CA PHE A 95 2.66 -16.77 -13.48
C PHE A 95 3.02 -15.87 -12.30
N ASP A 96 2.46 -16.18 -11.14
CA ASP A 96 2.77 -15.52 -9.85
C ASP A 96 4.20 -15.82 -9.37
#